data_AF-A0A1M6HT73-F1
#
_entry.id   AF-A0A1M6HT73-F1
#
_cell.length_a   1.000
_cell.length_b   1.000
_cell.length_c   1.000
_cell.angle_alpha   90.00
_cell.angle_beta   90.00
_cell.angle_gamma   90.00
#
_symmetry.space_group_name_H-M   'P 1'
#
loop_
_entity.id
_entity.type
_entity.pdbx_description
1 polymer ?
#
loop_
_entity_poly.entity_id
_entity_poly.type
_entity_poly.pdbx_seq_one_letter_code
_entity_poly.pdbx_strand_id
1 'polypeptide(L)'
;MKEVSIIIVSLLILLFAGYYFFQSSDFENIERKLTESDLKLSDNFKIVNANDEQTLVDYYTDYEILISEKDKFRLINDIKNSRKFKTVKSEEFDSYWNNEYEKELVNNQTIRNFKINQTYVRTITFPNSSRKLETEIDTINNVLRITDSAD
;
A
#
# COMPACT_ATOMS: atom_id res chain seq x y z
N MET A 1 -25.45 12.21 -40.06
CA MET A 1 -24.69 10.96 -39.75
C MET A 1 -23.22 11.23 -39.46
N LYS A 2 -22.46 11.92 -40.33
CA LYS A 2 -21.02 12.20 -40.10
C LYS A 2 -20.72 12.95 -38.78
N GLU A 3 -21.50 13.98 -38.45
CA GLU A 3 -21.32 14.76 -37.22
C GLU A 3 -21.56 13.94 -35.95
N VAL A 4 -22.60 13.09 -35.95
CA VAL A 4 -22.89 12.18 -34.83
C VAL A 4 -21.76 11.16 -34.64
N SER A 5 -21.20 10.62 -35.73
CA SER A 5 -20.04 9.72 -35.67
C SER A 5 -18.79 10.41 -35.12
N ILE A 6 -18.53 11.66 -35.48
CA ILE A 6 -17.39 12.44 -34.95
C ILE A 6 -17.55 12.65 -33.44
N ILE A 7 -18.75 12.99 -32.98
CA ILE A 7 -19.03 13.19 -31.54
C ILE A 7 -18.80 11.89 -30.76
N ILE A 8 -19.28 10.76 -31.27
CA ILE A 8 -19.12 9.45 -30.60
C ILE A 8 -17.64 9.05 -30.53
N VAL A 9 -16.89 9.24 -31.62
CA VAL A 9 -15.45 8.90 -31.66
C VAL A 9 -14.66 9.80 -30.71
N SER A 10 -14.93 11.11 -30.69
CA SER A 10 -14.29 12.04 -29.75
C SER A 10 -14.60 11.70 -28.30
N LEU A 11 -15.83 11.30 -27.98
CA LEU A 11 -16.22 10.87 -26.64
C LEU A 11 -15.50 9.58 -26.23
N LEU A 12 -15.39 8.60 -27.14
CA LEU A 12 -14.63 7.37 -26.91
C LEU A 12 -13.15 7.67 -26.65
N ILE A 13 -12.53 8.54 -27.45
CA ILE A 13 -11.12 8.95 -27.24
C ILE A 13 -10.96 9.61 -25.88
N LEU A 14 -11.90 10.46 -25.46
CA LEU A 14 -11.85 11.14 -24.17
C LEU A 14 -12.01 10.15 -23.00
N LEU A 15 -12.88 9.15 -23.14
CA LEU A 15 -13.04 8.07 -22.16
C LEU A 15 -11.77 7.20 -22.05
N PHE A 16 -11.16 6.84 -23.19
CA PHE A 16 -9.90 6.09 -23.20
C PHE A 16 -8.74 6.90 -22.61
N ALA A 17 -8.64 8.19 -22.96
CA ALA A 17 -7.62 9.08 -22.41
C ALA A 17 -7.79 9.23 -20.89
N GLY A 18 -9.02 9.48 -20.42
CA GLY A 18 -9.33 9.54 -18.99
C GLY A 18 -8.92 8.25 -18.28
N TYR A 19 -9.36 7.09 -18.77
CA TYR A 19 -8.99 5.80 -18.20
C TYR A 19 -7.48 5.57 -18.14
N TYR A 20 -6.76 5.93 -19.20
CA TYR A 20 -5.31 5.76 -19.26
C TYR A 20 -4.56 6.67 -18.27
N PHE A 21 -4.93 7.95 -18.19
CA PHE A 21 -4.27 8.90 -17.29
C PHE A 21 -4.49 8.56 -15.80
N PHE A 22 -5.69 8.14 -15.40
CA PHE A 22 -5.97 7.77 -14.01
C PHE A 22 -5.30 6.45 -13.59
N GLN A 23 -5.17 5.46 -14.49
CA GLN A 23 -4.45 4.23 -14.13
C GLN A 23 -2.94 4.43 -13.98
N SER A 24 -2.33 5.31 -14.79
CA SER A 24 -0.90 5.60 -14.63
C SER A 24 -0.58 6.24 -13.28
N SER A 25 -1.45 7.12 -12.76
CA SER A 25 -1.20 7.80 -11.49
C SER A 25 -1.26 6.85 -10.29
N ASP A 26 -2.22 5.93 -10.26
CA ASP A 26 -2.32 4.97 -9.15
C ASP A 26 -1.18 3.97 -9.16
N PHE A 27 -0.78 3.49 -10.34
CA PHE A 27 0.35 2.57 -10.48
C PHE A 27 1.65 3.20 -9.96
N GLU A 28 1.96 4.43 -10.41
CA GLU A 28 3.13 5.18 -9.94
C GLU A 28 3.08 5.47 -8.43
N ASN A 29 1.90 5.79 -7.90
CA ASN A 29 1.72 6.01 -6.46
C ASN A 29 1.96 4.74 -5.64
N ILE A 30 1.46 3.59 -6.10
CA ILE A 30 1.66 2.30 -5.47
C ILE A 30 3.15 1.93 -5.47
N GLU A 31 3.83 2.05 -6.63
CA GLU A 31 5.27 1.76 -6.72
C GLU A 31 6.11 2.68 -5.84
N ARG A 32 5.76 3.97 -5.78
CA ARG A 32 6.40 4.94 -4.90
C ARG A 32 6.25 4.56 -3.43
N LYS A 33 5.03 4.24 -2.98
CA LYS A 33 4.75 3.83 -1.60
C LYS A 33 5.46 2.53 -1.23
N LEU A 34 5.49 1.56 -2.14
CA LEU A 34 6.24 0.32 -1.92
C LEU A 34 7.73 0.60 -1.77
N THR A 35 8.30 1.41 -2.66
CA THR A 35 9.71 1.82 -2.61
C THR A 35 10.03 2.55 -1.30
N GLU A 36 9.14 3.43 -0.84
CA GLU A 36 9.26 4.10 0.45
C GLU A 36 9.20 3.14 1.64
N SER A 37 8.48 2.02 1.48
CA SER A 37 8.45 0.92 2.45
C SER A 37 9.67 -0.02 2.36
N ASP A 38 10.60 0.23 1.45
CA ASP A 38 11.69 -0.69 1.08
C ASP A 38 11.17 -2.07 0.62
N LEU A 39 10.02 -2.05 -0.05
CA LEU A 39 9.36 -3.20 -0.66
C LEU A 39 9.25 -2.96 -2.16
N LYS A 40 9.28 -4.03 -2.96
CA LYS A 40 9.16 -3.93 -4.42
C LYS A 40 8.34 -5.08 -4.94
N LEU A 41 7.59 -4.87 -6.01
CA LEU A 41 6.99 -5.93 -6.82
C LEU A 41 7.90 -6.24 -8.02
N SER A 42 7.90 -7.49 -8.47
CA SER A 42 8.75 -7.96 -9.57
C SER A 42 7.92 -8.38 -10.77
N ASP A 43 6.66 -8.71 -10.53
CA ASP A 43 5.68 -8.99 -11.55
C ASP A 43 4.62 -7.87 -11.57
N ASN A 44 3.81 -7.84 -12.63
CA ASN A 44 2.70 -6.88 -12.71
C ASN A 44 1.64 -7.19 -11.64
N PHE A 45 1.04 -6.14 -11.10
CA PHE A 45 -0.10 -6.25 -10.18
C PHE A 45 -1.37 -5.70 -10.82
N LYS A 46 -2.52 -6.05 -10.22
CA LYS A 46 -3.82 -5.52 -10.62
C LYS A 46 -4.44 -4.78 -9.44
N ILE A 47 -4.87 -3.55 -9.65
CA ILE A 47 -5.61 -2.78 -8.65
C ILE A 47 -7.04 -3.36 -8.56
N VAL A 48 -7.43 -3.77 -7.36
CA VAL A 48 -8.78 -4.27 -7.03
C VAL A 48 -9.64 -3.13 -6.50
N ASN A 49 -9.06 -2.37 -5.58
CA ASN A 49 -9.70 -1.22 -4.96
C ASN A 49 -8.69 -0.10 -4.79
N ALA A 50 -9.17 1.13 -4.94
CA ALA A 50 -8.43 2.35 -4.70
C ALA A 50 -9.39 3.34 -4.06
N ASN A 51 -9.11 3.72 -2.82
CA ASN A 51 -9.76 4.84 -2.17
C ASN A 51 -8.73 5.95 -1.97
N ASP A 52 -9.09 7.17 -2.34
CA ASP A 52 -8.30 8.37 -2.17
C ASP A 52 -9.22 9.48 -1.65
N GLU A 53 -9.01 9.83 -0.39
CA GLU A 53 -9.72 10.87 0.30
C GLU A 53 -8.72 11.94 0.73
N GLN A 54 -8.83 13.14 0.15
CA GLN A 54 -7.95 14.25 0.45
C GLN A 54 -8.74 15.47 0.89
N THR A 55 -8.34 16.05 2.02
CA THR A 55 -8.78 17.37 2.48
C THR A 55 -7.60 18.34 2.48
N LEU A 56 -7.81 19.59 2.92
CA LEU A 56 -6.73 20.58 3.00
C LEU A 56 -5.70 20.26 4.09
N VAL A 57 -6.07 19.45 5.08
CA VAL A 57 -5.26 19.15 6.27
C VAL A 57 -4.88 17.68 6.29
N ASP A 58 -5.85 16.81 6.01
CA ASP A 58 -5.72 15.37 6.15
C ASP A 58 -5.72 14.71 4.78
N TYR A 59 -5.01 13.60 4.65
CA TYR A 59 -5.17 12.72 3.50
C TYR A 59 -5.18 11.26 3.92
N TYR A 60 -5.91 10.46 3.16
CA TYR A 60 -6.05 9.04 3.34
C TYR A 60 -6.08 8.38 1.98
N THR A 61 -5.21 7.41 1.77
CA THR A 61 -5.15 6.63 0.54
C THR A 61 -5.01 5.17 0.88
N ASP A 62 -5.83 4.34 0.26
CA ASP A 62 -5.92 2.91 0.52
C ASP A 62 -6.02 2.16 -0.81
N TYR A 63 -4.99 1.36 -1.09
CA TYR A 63 -4.92 0.54 -2.29
C TYR A 63 -5.00 -0.93 -1.91
N GLU A 64 -5.91 -1.66 -2.54
CA GLU A 64 -5.94 -3.12 -2.53
C GLU A 64 -5.50 -3.63 -3.90
N ILE A 65 -4.38 -4.36 -3.94
CA ILE A 65 -3.83 -4.90 -5.18
C ILE A 65 -3.66 -6.41 -5.14
N LEU A 66 -3.94 -7.05 -6.27
CA LEU A 66 -3.62 -8.46 -6.50
C LEU A 66 -2.19 -8.55 -7.03
N ILE A 67 -1.38 -9.34 -6.33
CA ILE A 67 0.03 -9.60 -6.65
C ILE A 67 0.24 -11.05 -7.08
N SER A 68 1.40 -11.36 -7.65
CA SER A 68 1.74 -12.75 -7.93
C SER A 68 2.04 -13.52 -6.64
N GLU A 69 1.85 -14.85 -6.67
CA GLU A 69 2.27 -15.73 -5.57
C GLU A 69 3.77 -15.53 -5.23
N LYS A 70 4.60 -15.37 -6.26
CA LYS A 70 6.04 -15.14 -6.11
C LYS A 70 6.32 -13.84 -5.35
N ASP A 71 5.64 -12.75 -5.69
CA ASP A 71 5.78 -11.48 -5.00
C ASP A 71 5.23 -11.56 -3.58
N LYS A 72 4.10 -12.25 -3.35
CA LYS A 72 3.58 -12.51 -1.99
C LYS A 72 4.63 -13.19 -1.13
N PHE A 73 5.22 -14.29 -1.60
CA PHE A 73 6.26 -15.01 -0.85
C PHE A 73 7.48 -14.15 -0.57
N ARG A 74 7.93 -13.36 -1.55
CA ARG A 74 9.07 -12.46 -1.39
C ARG A 74 8.79 -11.38 -0.35
N LEU A 75 7.68 -10.67 -0.46
CA LEU A 75 7.32 -9.61 0.49
C LEU A 75 7.16 -10.14 1.92
N ILE A 76 6.51 -11.30 2.08
CA ILE A 76 6.41 -11.97 3.38
C ILE A 76 7.81 -12.27 3.93
N ASN A 77 8.71 -12.77 3.08
CA ASN A 77 10.07 -13.08 3.49
C ASN A 77 10.87 -11.83 3.86
N ASP A 78 10.69 -10.72 3.15
CA ASP A 78 11.33 -9.43 3.43
C ASP A 78 10.88 -8.89 4.79
N ILE A 79 9.56 -8.91 5.08
CA ILE A 79 9.02 -8.51 6.39
C ILE A 79 9.51 -9.45 7.50
N LYS A 80 9.41 -10.77 7.29
CA LYS A 80 9.76 -11.79 8.29
C LYS A 80 11.23 -11.76 8.68
N ASN A 81 12.12 -11.44 7.75
CA ASN A 81 13.56 -11.40 8.00
C ASN A 81 14.07 -10.02 8.45
N SER A 82 13.17 -9.05 8.66
CA SER A 82 13.54 -7.74 9.20
C SER A 82 14.02 -7.85 10.66
N ARG A 83 14.85 -6.89 11.08
CA ARG A 83 15.60 -6.94 12.35
C ARG A 83 14.72 -7.08 13.59
N LYS A 84 13.54 -6.47 13.60
CA LYS A 84 12.59 -6.47 14.72
C LYS A 84 11.25 -7.11 14.38
N PHE A 85 11.24 -8.11 13.49
CA PHE A 85 10.03 -8.86 13.20
C PHE A 85 9.47 -9.55 14.46
N LYS A 86 8.15 -9.47 14.65
CA LYS A 86 7.44 -10.16 15.73
C LYS A 86 6.20 -10.90 15.25
N THR A 87 5.92 -12.07 15.82
CA THR A 87 4.61 -12.69 15.71
C THR A 87 3.79 -12.27 16.91
N VAL A 88 2.70 -11.55 16.66
CA VAL A 88 1.85 -10.90 17.65
C VAL A 88 0.50 -11.60 17.64
N LYS A 89 0.00 -11.94 18.83
CA LYS A 89 -1.38 -12.42 18.96
C LYS A 89 -2.34 -11.25 19.06
N SER A 90 -3.59 -11.45 18.66
CA SER A 90 -4.59 -10.39 18.64
C SER A 90 -4.77 -9.74 20.02
N GLU A 91 -4.77 -10.54 21.08
CA GLU A 91 -4.89 -10.10 22.47
C GLU A 91 -3.64 -9.36 23.01
N GLU A 92 -2.49 -9.49 22.34
CA GLU A 92 -1.22 -8.87 22.74
C GLU A 92 -0.90 -7.60 21.91
N PHE A 93 -1.76 -7.25 20.94
CA PHE A 93 -1.47 -6.20 19.96
C PHE A 93 -1.25 -4.83 20.61
N ASP A 94 -2.12 -4.40 21.52
CA ASP A 94 -2.00 -3.11 22.20
C ASP A 94 -0.70 -3.01 23.02
N SER A 95 -0.30 -4.12 23.66
CA SER A 95 0.95 -4.18 24.41
C SER A 95 2.16 -4.08 23.47
N TYR A 96 2.14 -4.80 22.35
CA TYR A 96 3.17 -4.72 21.32
C TYR A 96 3.29 -3.31 20.74
N TRP A 97 2.16 -2.68 20.41
CA TRP A 97 2.10 -1.37 19.77
C TRP A 97 2.67 -0.27 20.65
N ASN A 98 2.35 -0.30 21.95
CA ASN A 98 2.83 0.67 22.93
C ASN A 98 4.26 0.39 23.44
N ASN A 99 4.87 -0.74 23.07
CA ASN A 99 6.22 -1.09 23.50
C ASN A 99 7.29 -0.43 22.62
N GLU A 100 8.01 0.53 23.19
CA GLU A 100 9.09 1.29 22.54
C GLU A 100 10.30 0.44 22.14
N TYR A 101 10.52 -0.71 22.77
CA TYR A 101 11.65 -1.60 22.42
C TYR A 101 11.38 -2.43 21.17
N GLU A 102 10.11 -2.59 20.78
CA GLU A 102 9.71 -3.41 19.63
C GLU A 102 9.78 -2.66 18.30
N LYS A 103 9.91 -1.33 18.34
CA LYS A 103 10.03 -0.50 17.14
C LYS A 103 11.47 -0.41 16.66
N GLU A 104 11.67 -0.42 15.35
CA GLU A 104 12.96 -0.18 14.71
C GLU A 104 13.07 1.29 14.29
N LEU A 105 14.23 1.91 14.48
CA LEU A 105 14.49 3.28 14.02
C LEU A 105 15.44 3.21 12.82
N VAL A 106 14.96 3.65 11.66
CA VAL A 106 15.72 3.69 10.39
C VAL A 106 15.53 5.07 9.79
N ASN A 107 16.62 5.80 9.55
CA ASN A 107 16.57 7.14 8.93
C ASN A 107 15.54 8.10 9.59
N ASN A 108 15.49 8.10 10.93
CA ASN A 108 14.52 8.86 11.74
C ASN A 108 13.05 8.43 11.61
N GLN A 109 12.74 7.40 10.82
CA GLN A 109 11.43 6.76 10.73
C GLN A 109 11.33 5.63 11.76
N THR A 110 10.12 5.43 12.27
CA THR A 110 9.82 4.28 13.12
C THR A 110 9.20 3.19 12.27
N ILE A 111 9.80 2.01 12.25
CA ILE A 111 9.36 0.85 11.49
C ILE A 111 8.93 -0.26 12.45
N ARG A 112 7.77 -0.86 12.20
CA ARG A 112 7.27 -2.06 12.88
C ARG A 112 6.96 -3.12 11.85
N ASN A 113 7.52 -4.31 12.04
CA ASN A 113 7.28 -5.47 11.19
C ASN A 113 6.69 -6.56 12.07
N PHE A 114 5.52 -7.07 11.72
CA PHE A 114 4.89 -8.10 12.52
C PHE A 114 3.97 -8.99 11.71
N LYS A 115 3.65 -10.14 12.27
CA LYS A 115 2.57 -11.01 11.82
C LYS A 115 1.48 -10.98 12.87
N ILE A 116 0.25 -10.73 12.47
CA ILE A 116 -0.94 -10.91 13.29
C ILE A 116 -1.93 -11.76 12.51
N ASN A 117 -2.46 -12.80 13.15
CA ASN A 117 -3.33 -13.79 12.51
C ASN A 117 -2.69 -14.35 11.21
N GLN A 118 -3.31 -14.08 10.06
CA GLN A 118 -2.89 -14.52 8.73
C GLN A 118 -2.32 -13.39 7.86
N THR A 119 -1.92 -12.28 8.48
CA THR A 119 -1.45 -11.09 7.78
C THR A 119 -0.04 -10.73 8.24
N TYR A 120 0.83 -10.42 7.28
CA TYR A 120 2.13 -9.81 7.53
C TYR A 120 2.02 -8.31 7.32
N VAL A 121 2.42 -7.54 8.32
CA VAL A 121 2.25 -6.09 8.36
C VAL A 121 3.60 -5.43 8.51
N ARG A 122 3.82 -4.38 7.72
CA ARG A 122 4.89 -3.42 7.88
C ARG A 122 4.28 -2.04 8.02
N THR A 123 4.61 -1.37 9.11
CA THR A 123 4.16 -0.01 9.38
C THR A 123 5.36 0.92 9.52
N ILE A 124 5.29 2.08 8.88
CA ILE A 124 6.26 3.16 8.94
C ILE A 124 5.55 4.41 9.44
N THR A 125 6.03 4.99 10.53
CA THR A 125 5.60 6.32 10.98
C THR A 125 6.72 7.33 10.79
N PHE A 126 6.35 8.51 10.30
CA PHE A 126 7.29 9.54 9.92
C PHE A 126 7.48 10.55 11.06
N PRO A 127 8.72 10.95 11.36
CA PRO A 127 8.99 11.91 12.42
C PRO A 127 8.43 13.28 12.05
N ASN A 128 7.95 14.02 13.06
CA ASN A 128 7.38 15.37 12.89
C ASN A 128 6.17 15.44 11.95
N SER A 129 5.49 14.32 11.74
CA SER A 129 4.27 14.20 10.95
C SER A 129 3.36 13.17 11.61
N SER A 130 2.05 13.33 11.46
CA SER A 130 1.03 12.32 11.73
C SER A 130 1.05 11.17 10.71
N ARG A 131 1.86 11.29 9.65
CA ARG A 131 1.88 10.35 8.54
C ARG A 131 2.23 8.93 9.00
N LYS A 132 1.41 7.98 8.56
CA LYS A 132 1.59 6.54 8.73
C LYS A 132 1.43 5.86 7.36
N LEU A 133 2.44 5.09 6.97
CA LEU A 133 2.39 4.19 5.82
C LEU A 133 2.33 2.75 6.32
N GLU A 134 1.35 1.99 5.88
CA GLU A 134 1.10 0.61 6.27
C GLU A 134 1.00 -0.28 5.03
N THR A 135 1.65 -1.43 5.09
CA THR A 135 1.65 -2.45 4.05
C THR A 135 1.23 -3.77 4.67
N GLU A 136 0.13 -4.34 4.21
CA GLU A 136 -0.43 -5.59 4.71
C GLU A 136 -0.46 -6.65 3.61
N ILE A 137 0.09 -7.83 3.87
CA ILE A 137 0.05 -8.96 2.97
C ILE A 137 -0.78 -10.08 3.58
N ASP A 138 -1.91 -10.39 2.94
CA ASP A 138 -2.73 -11.55 3.26
C ASP A 138 -2.01 -12.83 2.82
N THR A 139 -1.96 -13.84 3.70
CA THR A 139 -1.32 -15.13 3.39
C THR A 139 -2.20 -16.07 2.57
N ILE A 140 -3.53 -15.92 2.67
CA ILE A 140 -4.53 -16.71 1.96
C ILE A 140 -4.77 -16.12 0.59
N ASN A 141 -5.12 -14.84 0.56
CA ASN A 141 -5.44 -14.13 -0.68
C ASN A 141 -4.15 -13.50 -1.21
N ASN A 142 -3.91 -13.51 -2.53
CA ASN A 142 -2.78 -12.81 -3.13
C ASN A 142 -2.97 -11.29 -3.14
N VAL A 143 -3.41 -10.77 -2.01
CA VAL A 143 -3.82 -9.39 -1.82
C VAL A 143 -2.77 -8.71 -0.97
N LEU A 144 -2.32 -7.58 -1.48
CA LEU A 144 -1.46 -6.64 -0.81
C LEU A 144 -2.25 -5.34 -0.65
N ARG A 145 -2.37 -4.88 0.59
CA ARG A 145 -3.01 -3.61 0.92
C ARG A 145 -1.96 -2.58 1.30
N ILE A 146 -2.10 -1.36 0.80
CA ILE A 146 -1.19 -0.25 1.05
C ILE A 146 -2.01 0.95 1.50
N THR A 147 -1.90 1.29 2.77
CA THR A 147 -2.60 2.42 3.39
C THR A 147 -1.58 3.51 3.72
N ASP A 148 -1.81 4.74 3.25
CA ASP A 148 -0.98 5.91 3.58
C ASP A 148 -1.92 7.03 4.04
N SER A 149 -1.75 7.47 5.28
CA SER A 149 -2.63 8.45 5.92
C SER A 149 -1.85 9.47 6.72
N ALA A 150 -2.38 10.68 6.83
CA ALA A 150 -1.91 11.71 7.74
C ALA A 150 -3.11 12.56 8.25
N ASP A 151 -3.09 12.84 9.54
CA ASP A 151 -4.09 13.61 10.31
C ASP A 151 -3.56 14.97 10.83
#